data_AF-A0A2V3TWA5-F1
#
_entry.id   AF-A0A2V3TWA5-F1
#
_cell.length_a   1.000
_cell.length_b   1.000
_cell.length_c   1.000
_cell.angle_alpha   90.00
_cell.angle_beta   90.00
_cell.angle_gamma   90.00
#
_symmetry.space_group_name_H-M   'P 1'
#
loop_
_entity.id
_entity.type
_entity.pdbx_description
1 polymer ?
#
loop_
_entity_poly.entity_id
_entity_poly.type
_entity_poly.pdbx_seq_one_letter_code
_entity_poly.pdbx_strand_id
1 'polypeptide(L)'
;MTPVNQCLRKVGHVSAGVDPTTVKRICEALDELERAYRRPSERIVALEAVLHDFGRYGSVNDTPFRRFLRISVERRQNKWARHV
;
A
#
# COMPACT_ATOMS: atom_id res chain seq x y z
N MET A 1 -14.70 5.56 8.63
CA MET A 1 -13.75 4.57 8.06
C MET A 1 -12.39 5.25 7.94
N THR A 2 -11.28 4.63 8.32
CA THR A 2 -9.94 5.26 8.24
C THR A 2 -9.39 5.19 6.80
N PRO A 3 -8.50 6.13 6.38
CA PRO A 3 -7.83 6.05 5.07
C PRO A 3 -7.10 4.72 4.84
N VAL A 4 -6.47 4.17 5.87
CA VAL A 4 -5.81 2.85 5.85
C VAL A 4 -6.81 1.73 5.53
N ASN A 5 -7.96 1.69 6.22
CA ASN A 5 -8.98 0.66 5.96
C ASN A 5 -9.60 0.79 4.57
N GLN A 6 -9.70 2.01 4.04
CA GLN A 6 -10.15 2.24 2.66
C GLN A 6 -9.15 1.70 1.64
N CYS A 7 -7.86 1.99 1.85
CA CYS A 7 -6.78 1.46 1.02
C CYS A 7 -6.77 -0.08 1.07
N LEU A 8 -6.85 -0.68 2.25
CA LEU A 8 -6.88 -2.13 2.43
C LEU A 8 -8.05 -2.78 1.69
N ARG A 9 -9.26 -2.20 1.76
CA ARG A 9 -10.40 -2.69 0.98
C ARG A 9 -10.14 -2.64 -0.51
N LYS A 10 -9.64 -1.50 -1.03
CA LYS A 10 -9.32 -1.34 -2.46
C LYS A 10 -8.27 -2.35 -2.93
N VAL A 11 -7.22 -2.56 -2.13
CA VAL A 11 -6.14 -3.51 -2.44
C VAL A 11 -6.62 -4.96 -2.33
N GLY A 12 -7.41 -5.30 -1.30
CA GLY A 12 -7.96 -6.65 -1.10
C GLY A 12 -8.98 -7.08 -2.15
N HIS A 13 -9.75 -6.13 -2.71
CA HIS A 13 -10.68 -6.40 -3.83
C HIS A 13 -9.98 -6.72 -5.16
N VAL A 14 -8.68 -6.45 -5.28
CA VAL A 14 -7.91 -6.63 -6.53
C VAL A 14 -7.39 -8.07 -6.68
N SER A 15 -7.96 -9.04 -5.98
CA SER A 15 -7.55 -10.45 -6.06
C SER A 15 -7.98 -11.13 -7.38
N ALA A 16 -7.05 -11.24 -8.33
CA ALA A 16 -6.77 -12.41 -9.19
C ALA A 16 -5.90 -12.00 -10.39
N GLY A 17 -4.58 -11.94 -10.18
CA GLY A 17 -3.58 -11.74 -11.24
C GLY A 17 -2.77 -10.44 -11.12
N VAL A 18 -1.50 -10.51 -11.52
CA VAL A 18 -0.65 -9.32 -11.69
C VAL A 18 -0.79 -8.87 -13.13
N ASP A 19 -1.96 -8.33 -13.48
CA ASP A 19 -2.15 -7.65 -14.76
C ASP A 19 -1.86 -6.14 -14.59
N PRO A 20 -1.52 -5.42 -15.68
CA PRO A 20 -1.20 -3.99 -15.62
C PRO A 20 -2.31 -3.12 -15.01
N THR A 21 -3.58 -3.52 -15.13
CA THR A 21 -4.73 -2.81 -14.55
C THR A 21 -4.76 -2.98 -13.04
N THR A 22 -4.48 -4.19 -12.55
CA THR A 22 -4.30 -4.50 -11.13
C THR A 22 -3.18 -3.66 -10.51
N VAL A 23 -2.02 -3.60 -11.17
CA VAL A 23 -0.89 -2.75 -10.76
C VAL A 23 -1.30 -1.28 -10.65
N LYS A 24 -1.99 -0.75 -11.66
CA LYS A 24 -2.46 0.64 -11.69
C LYS A 24 -3.41 0.95 -10.52
N ARG A 25 -4.39 0.09 -10.27
CA ARG A 25 -5.37 0.26 -9.18
C ARG A 25 -4.73 0.27 -7.80
N ILE A 26 -3.71 -0.57 -7.58
CA ILE A 26 -2.94 -0.57 -6.33
C ILE A 26 -2.21 0.76 -6.16
N CYS A 27 -1.53 1.24 -7.21
CA CYS A 27 -0.85 2.53 -7.17
C CYS A 27 -1.81 3.69 -6.89
N GLU A 28 -2.99 3.70 -7.51
CA GLU A 28 -4.03 4.71 -7.25
C GLU A 28 -4.52 4.68 -5.80
N ALA A 29 -4.75 3.48 -5.23
CA ALA A 29 -5.14 3.35 -3.84
C ALA A 29 -4.06 3.87 -2.87
N LEU A 30 -2.78 3.62 -3.16
CA LEU A 30 -1.66 4.15 -2.38
C LEU A 30 -1.50 5.68 -2.55
N ASP A 31 -1.71 6.21 -3.75
CA ASP A 31 -1.69 7.67 -4.00
C ASP A 31 -2.79 8.38 -3.20
N GLU A 32 -4.00 7.80 -3.18
CA GLU A 32 -5.11 8.32 -2.39
C GLU A 32 -4.82 8.27 -0.88
N LEU A 33 -4.21 7.18 -0.40
CA LEU A 33 -3.78 7.06 1.00
C LEU A 33 -2.80 8.18 1.36
N GLU A 34 -1.77 8.39 0.55
CA GLU A 34 -0.77 9.43 0.80
C GLU A 34 -1.37 10.84 0.76
N ARG A 35 -2.33 11.10 -0.14
CA ARG A 35 -3.04 12.39 -0.22
C ARG A 35 -3.91 12.67 1.01
N ALA A 36 -4.35 11.64 1.73
CA ALA A 36 -5.12 11.81 2.96
C ALA A 36 -4.29 12.39 4.12
N TYR A 37 -2.96 12.33 4.06
CA TYR A 37 -2.05 12.82 5.10
C TYR A 37 -1.23 14.03 4.62
N ARG A 38 -1.09 15.02 5.50
CA ARG A 38 -0.37 16.27 5.18
C ARG A 38 1.13 16.11 5.36
N ARG A 39 1.58 15.43 6.42
CA ARG A 39 2.99 15.33 6.76
C ARG A 39 3.64 14.10 6.11
N PRO A 40 4.88 14.21 5.62
CA PRO A 40 5.63 13.05 5.12
C PRO A 40 5.74 11.90 6.12
N SER A 41 5.93 12.20 7.41
CA SER A 41 5.97 11.19 8.49
C SER A 41 4.64 10.45 8.66
N GLU A 42 3.51 11.15 8.60
CA GLU A 42 2.17 10.53 8.66
C GLU A 42 1.92 9.62 7.44
N ARG A 43 2.40 10.01 6.26
CA ARG A 43 2.33 9.16 5.05
C ARG A 43 3.11 7.86 5.22
N ILE A 44 4.32 7.94 5.78
CA ILE A 44 5.16 6.76 6.06
C ILE A 44 4.43 5.81 7.01
N VAL A 45 3.93 6.31 8.15
CA VAL A 45 3.19 5.50 9.13
C VAL A 45 1.95 4.85 8.52
N ALA A 46 1.21 5.59 7.68
CA ALA A 46 0.03 5.05 7.01
C ALA A 46 0.38 3.93 6.01
N LEU A 47 1.47 4.06 5.27
CA LEU A 47 1.98 3.04 4.35
C LEU A 47 2.45 1.78 5.11
N GLU A 48 3.09 1.95 6.27
CA GLU A 48 3.50 0.84 7.15
C GLU A 48 2.30 0.09 7.70
N ALA A 49 1.26 0.81 8.13
CA ALA A 49 0.02 0.21 8.61
C ALA A 49 -0.64 -0.66 7.53
N VAL A 50 -0.65 -0.22 6.27
CA VAL A 50 -1.17 -1.03 5.15
C VAL A 50 -0.36 -2.32 4.96
N LEU A 51 0.98 -2.26 5.01
CA LEU A 51 1.82 -3.46 4.88
C LEU A 51 1.61 -4.44 6.04
N HIS A 52 1.58 -3.91 7.26
CA HIS A 52 1.40 -4.70 8.46
C HIS A 52 0.04 -5.40 8.47
N ASP A 53 -1.03 -4.67 8.19
CA ASP A 53 -2.39 -5.23 8.20
C ASP A 53 -2.59 -6.19 7.04
N PHE A 54 -2.09 -5.89 5.84
CA PHE A 54 -2.11 -6.83 4.71
C PHE A 54 -1.34 -8.11 5.03
N GLY A 55 -0.24 -8.03 5.77
CA GLY A 55 0.52 -9.18 6.25
C GLY A 55 -0.23 -10.07 7.24
N ARG A 56 -1.24 -9.54 7.95
CA ARG A 56 -2.08 -10.30 8.88
C ARG A 56 -3.23 -11.07 8.21
N TYR A 57 -3.67 -10.67 7.01
CA TYR A 57 -4.86 -11.24 6.36
C TYR A 57 -4.65 -12.60 5.65
N GLY A 58 -3.43 -13.15 5.57
CA GLY A 58 -3.25 -14.57 5.30
C GLY A 58 -2.14 -15.00 4.33
N SER A 59 -1.65 -16.20 4.61
CA SER A 59 -0.68 -17.06 3.92
C SER A 59 0.81 -16.72 4.03
N VAL A 60 1.53 -17.73 4.53
CA VAL A 60 2.98 -17.86 4.76
C VAL A 60 3.80 -17.77 3.45
N ASN A 61 3.14 -17.64 2.29
CA ASN A 61 3.80 -17.57 0.99
C ASN A 61 3.91 -16.13 0.45
N ASP A 62 5.13 -15.75 0.06
CA ASP A 62 5.51 -14.50 -0.61
C ASP A 62 4.87 -14.44 -2.02
N THR A 63 3.57 -14.15 -2.11
CA THR A 63 2.89 -14.04 -3.41
C THR A 63 3.50 -12.89 -4.22
N PRO A 64 3.55 -12.98 -5.57
CA PRO A 64 4.01 -11.88 -6.42
C PRO A 64 3.29 -10.55 -6.13
N PHE A 65 2.01 -10.64 -5.74
CA PHE A 65 1.21 -9.51 -5.29
C PHE A 65 1.76 -8.85 -4.01
N ARG A 66 2.05 -9.65 -2.98
CA ARG A 66 2.61 -9.14 -1.72
C ARG A 66 3.99 -8.53 -1.92
N ARG A 67 4.84 -9.16 -2.74
CA ARG A 67 6.15 -8.63 -3.12
C ARG A 67 6.01 -7.28 -3.85
N PHE A 68 5.09 -7.19 -4.80
CA PHE A 68 4.83 -5.94 -5.52
C PHE A 68 4.35 -4.82 -4.58
N LEU A 69 3.41 -5.12 -3.68
CA LEU A 69 2.92 -4.16 -2.70
C LEU A 69 4.05 -3.67 -1.79
N ARG A 70 4.88 -4.58 -1.27
CA ARG A 70 6.05 -4.24 -0.45
C ARG A 70 7.01 -3.31 -1.20
N ILE A 71 7.44 -3.67 -2.41
CA ILE A 71 8.37 -2.85 -3.22
C ILE A 71 7.77 -1.47 -3.51
N SER A 72 6.47 -1.41 -3.79
CA SER A 72 5.77 -0.15 -4.09
C SER A 72 5.73 0.76 -2.88
N VAL A 73 5.48 0.22 -1.69
CA VAL A 73 5.51 0.95 -0.43
C VAL A 73 6.93 1.40 -0.08
N GLU A 74 7.93 0.53 -0.16
CA GLU A 74 9.33 0.87 0.12
C GLU A 74 9.84 2.03 -0.75
N ARG A 75 9.49 2.03 -2.05
CA ARG A 75 9.83 3.13 -2.96
C ARG A 75 9.20 4.46 -2.52
N ARG A 76 7.95 4.43 -2.06
CA ARG A 76 7.22 5.60 -1.58
C ARG A 76 7.74 6.11 -0.24
N GLN A 77 8.06 5.21 0.69
CA GLN A 77 8.71 5.57 1.94
C GLN A 77 10.07 6.23 1.69
N ASN A 78 10.90 5.67 0.80
CA ASN A 78 12.17 6.27 0.40
C ASN A 78 12.00 7.67 -0.22
N LYS A 79 10.92 7.90 -0.97
CA LYS A 79 10.57 9.23 -1.49
C LYS A 79 10.28 10.19 -0.34
N TRP A 80 9.45 9.80 0.64
CA TRP A 80 9.07 10.68 1.75
C TRP A 80 10.18 10.88 2.78
N ALA A 81 11.01 9.88 3.04
CA ALA A 81 12.14 9.96 3.96
C ALA A 81 13.16 11.04 3.54
N ARG A 82 13.24 11.36 2.25
CA ARG A 82 14.06 12.49 1.74
C ARG A 82 13.44 13.88 2.00
N HIS A 83 12.21 13.94 2.49
CA HIS A 83 11.44 15.16 2.75
C HIS A 83 11.01 15.30 4.22
N VAL A 84 11.56 14.44 5.10
CA VAL A 84 11.45 14.52 6.56
C VAL A 84 12.64 15.31 7.08
#